data_AF-A0A0N6ZVL5-F1
#
_entry.id   AF-A0A0N6ZVL5-F1
#
_cell.length_a   1.000
_cell.length_b   1.000
_cell.length_c   1.000
_cell.angle_alpha   90.00
_cell.angle_beta   90.00
_cell.angle_gamma   90.00
#
_symmetry.space_group_name_H-M   'P 1'
#
loop_
_entity.id
_entity.type
_entity.pdbx_description
1 polymer ?
#
loop_
_entity_poly.entity_id
_entity_poly.type
_entity_poly.pdbx_seq_one_letter_code
_entity_poly.pdbx_strand_id
1 'polypeptide(L)' 'MNDDEREALQWLTVEELAARRRRLVRDYDREIRGGHPEAQRIASIEADAEAIAAVQKQRREL' A
#
# COMPACT_ATOMS: atom_id res chain seq x y z
N MET A 1 -4.22 -7.00 5.14
CA MET A 1 -3.20 -7.60 4.27
C MET A 1 -2.71 -8.91 4.85
N ASN A 2 -2.83 -10.00 4.12
CA ASN A 2 -2.29 -11.32 4.51
C ASN A 2 -0.88 -11.54 3.94
N ASP A 3 -0.25 -12.67 4.30
CA ASP A 3 1.13 -12.96 3.88
C ASP A 3 1.23 -13.25 2.37
N ASP A 4 0.22 -13.90 1.77
CA ASP A 4 0.16 -14.16 0.33
C ASP A 4 0.14 -12.86 -0.49
N GLU A 5 -0.63 -11.86 -0.04
CA GLU A 5 -0.68 -10.53 -0.65
C GLU A 5 0.67 -9.83 -0.55
N ARG A 6 1.43 -10.03 0.54
CA ARG A 6 2.77 -9.45 0.72
C ARG A 6 3.77 -10.13 -0.21
N GLU A 7 3.71 -11.43 -0.35
CA GLU A 7 4.56 -12.18 -1.27
C GLU A 7 4.28 -11.79 -2.72
N ALA A 8 3.00 -11.59 -3.09
CA ALA A 8 2.62 -11.14 -4.43
C ALA A 8 3.28 -9.80 -4.82
N LEU A 9 3.52 -8.89 -3.87
CA LEU A 9 4.21 -7.62 -4.14
C LEU A 9 5.66 -7.82 -4.63
N GLN A 10 6.32 -8.92 -4.25
CA GLN A 10 7.69 -9.23 -4.67
C GLN A 10 7.81 -9.51 -6.17
N TRP A 11 6.69 -9.82 -6.82
CA TRP A 11 6.65 -10.11 -8.26
C TRP A 11 6.26 -8.91 -9.11
N LEU A 12 5.80 -7.81 -8.49
CA LEU A 12 5.45 -6.59 -9.20
C LEU A 12 6.68 -5.80 -9.64
N THR A 13 6.59 -5.17 -10.80
CA THR A 13 7.57 -4.18 -11.27
C THR A 13 7.57 -2.93 -10.40
N VAL A 14 8.61 -2.10 -10.53
CA VAL A 14 8.68 -0.81 -9.83
C VAL A 14 7.52 0.10 -10.23
N GLU A 15 7.12 0.10 -11.50
CA GLU A 15 6.01 0.92 -12.00
C GLU A 15 4.66 0.48 -11.44
N GLU A 16 4.42 -0.83 -11.35
CA GLU A 16 3.22 -1.40 -10.76
C GLU A 16 3.13 -1.10 -9.26
N LEU A 17 4.24 -1.24 -8.53
CA LEU A 17 4.31 -0.85 -7.11
C LEU A 17 4.03 0.65 -6.94
N ALA A 18 4.59 1.50 -7.80
CA ALA A 18 4.33 2.94 -7.77
C ALA A 18 2.87 3.28 -8.12
N ALA A 19 2.27 2.60 -9.10
CA ALA A 19 0.87 2.76 -9.48
C ALA A 19 -0.06 2.35 -8.33
N ARG A 20 0.22 1.22 -7.67
CA ARG A 20 -0.52 0.76 -6.49
C ARG A 20 -0.39 1.74 -5.33
N ARG A 21 0.82 2.25 -5.05
CA ARG A 21 1.04 3.29 -4.02
C ARG A 21 0.22 4.56 -4.28
N ARG A 22 0.19 5.03 -5.54
CA ARG A 22 -0.63 6.20 -5.92
C ARG A 22 -2.13 5.95 -5.72
N ARG A 23 -2.60 4.72 -5.96
CA ARG A 23 -4.01 4.35 -5.70
C ARG A 23 -4.32 4.43 -4.20
N LEU A 24 -3.48 3.84 -3.35
CA LEU A 24 -3.64 3.88 -1.90
C LEU A 24 -3.70 5.30 -1.35
N VAL A 25 -2.89 6.24 -1.88
CA VAL A 25 -2.95 7.66 -1.49
C VAL A 25 -4.31 8.27 -1.81
N ARG A 26 -4.89 7.96 -2.97
CA ARG A 26 -6.23 8.45 -3.36
C ARG A 26 -7.33 7.84 -2.49
N ASP A 27 -7.19 6.56 -2.16
CA ASP A 27 -8.17 5.86 -1.31
C ASP A 27 -8.12 6.41 0.11
N TYR A 28 -6.93 6.68 0.64
CA TYR A 28 -6.75 7.35 1.93
C TYR A 28 -7.37 8.75 1.95
N ASP A 29 -7.07 9.58 0.93
CA ASP A 29 -7.63 10.94 0.82
C ASP A 29 -9.15 10.91 0.75
N ARG A 30 -9.72 9.97 -0.02
CA ARG A 30 -11.18 9.77 -0.08
C ARG A 30 -11.76 9.40 1.27
N GLU A 31 -11.13 8.48 1.98
CA GLU A 31 -11.60 7.99 3.28
C GLU A 31 -11.61 9.10 4.33
N ILE A 32 -10.52 9.87 4.41
CA ILE A 32 -10.39 10.99 5.36
C ILE A 32 -11.40 12.11 5.04
N ARG A 33 -11.70 12.36 3.77
CA ARG A 33 -12.68 13.38 3.36
C ARG A 33 -14.13 12.91 3.45
N GLY A 34 -14.39 11.63 3.70
CA GLY A 34 -15.73 11.02 3.71
C GLY A 34 -16.65 11.45 4.85
N GLY A 35 -16.21 12.34 5.75
CA GLY A 35 -16.98 12.82 6.90
C GLY A 35 -17.06 11.82 8.07
N HIS A 36 -16.95 10.53 7.79
CA HIS A 36 -16.85 9.44 8.77
C HIS A 36 -15.75 8.45 8.35
N PRO A 37 -14.47 8.78 8.58
CA PRO A 37 -13.37 7.88 8.24
C PRO A 37 -13.46 6.57 9.02
N GLU A 38 -13.43 5.44 8.31
CA GLU A 38 -13.39 4.12 8.93
C GLU A 38 -11.96 3.77 9.35
N ALA A 39 -11.70 3.74 10.66
CA ALA A 39 -10.37 3.48 11.21
C ALA A 39 -9.77 2.15 10.73
N GLN A 40 -10.60 1.10 10.60
CA GLN A 40 -10.14 -0.20 10.09
C GLN A 40 -9.69 -0.13 8.63
N ARG A 41 -10.37 0.68 7.82
CA ARG A 41 -10.04 0.89 6.41
C ARG A 41 -8.76 1.70 6.27
N ILE A 42 -8.60 2.75 7.06
CA ILE A 42 -7.37 3.53 7.15
C ILE A 42 -6.19 2.64 7.51
N ALA A 43 -6.32 1.84 8.58
CA ALA A 43 -5.27 0.91 9.01
C ALA A 43 -4.91 -0.10 7.91
N SER A 44 -5.89 -0.59 7.14
CA SER A 44 -5.61 -1.47 6.00
C SER A 44 -4.84 -0.76 4.89
N ILE A 45 -5.18 0.49 4.57
CA ILE A 45 -4.48 1.28 3.55
C ILE A 45 -3.03 1.55 3.98
N GLU A 46 -2.82 1.86 5.25
CA GLU A 46 -1.49 2.10 5.83
C GLU A 46 -0.64 0.83 5.83
N ALA A 47 -1.21 -0.32 6.21
CA ALA A 47 -0.52 -1.61 6.16
C ALA A 47 -0.07 -1.99 4.73
N ASP A 48 -0.95 -1.79 3.73
CA ASP A 48 -0.62 -2.01 2.31
C ASP A 48 0.50 -1.07 1.84
N ALA A 49 0.45 0.20 2.27
CA ALA A 49 1.45 1.19 1.94
C ALA A 49 2.83 0.85 2.52
N GLU A 50 2.87 0.38 3.76
CA GLU A 50 4.08 -0.05 4.45
C GLU A 50 4.68 -1.29 3.78
N ALA A 51 3.85 -2.26 3.40
CA ALA A 51 4.32 -3.45 2.70
C ALA A 51 4.99 -3.12 1.36
N ILE A 52 4.42 -2.20 0.58
CA ILE A 52 5.05 -1.70 -0.66
C ILE A 52 6.39 -1.03 -0.36
N ALA A 53 6.44 -0.19 0.68
CA ALA A 53 7.68 0.50 1.07
C ALA A 53 8.78 -0.49 1.48
N ALA A 54 8.42 -1.56 2.19
CA ALA A 54 9.36 -2.62 2.57
C ALA A 54 9.97 -3.31 1.35
N VAL A 55 9.17 -3.70 0.36
CA VAL A 55 9.65 -4.31 -0.89
C VAL A 55 10.57 -3.36 -1.65
N GLN A 56 10.19 -2.09 -1.77
CA GLN A 56 11.00 -1.08 -2.47
C GLN A 56 12.33 -0.82 -1.75
N LYS A 57 12.34 -0.82 -0.41
CA LYS A 57 13.57 -0.70 0.39
C LYS A 57 14.48 -1.91 0.18
N GLN A 58 13.94 -3.13 0.32
CA GLN A 58 14.69 -4.36 0.13
C GLN A 58 15.38 -4.40 -1.24
N ARG A 59 14.68 -4.00 -2.30
CA ARG A 59 15.24 -3.96 -3.66
C ARG A 59 16.30 -2.88 -3.89
N ARG A 60 16.34 -1.84 -3.06
CA ARG A 60 17.37 -0.79 -3.14
C ARG A 60 18.67 -1.21 -2.46
N GLU A 61 18.58 -2.17 -1.54
CA GLU A 61 19.70 -2.68 -0.76
C GLU A 61 20.34 -3.95 -1.39
N LEU A 62 19.77 -4.46 -2.49
CA LEU A 62 20.33 -5.52 -3.34
C LEU A 62 21.21 -4.94 -4.44
#